data_AF-A0A2N2SX72-F1
#
_entry.id   AF-A0A2N2SX72-F1
#
_cell.length_a   1.000
_cell.length_b   1.000
_cell.length_c   1.000
_cell.angle_alpha   90.00
_cell.angle_beta   90.00
_cell.angle_gamma   90.00
#
_symmetry.space_group_name_H-M   'P 1'
#
loop_
_entity.id
_entity.type
_entity.pdbx_description
1 polymer ?
#
loop_
_entity_poly.entity_id
_entity_poly.type
_entity_poly.pdbx_seq_one_letter_code
_entity_poly.pdbx_strand_id
1 'polypeptide(L)' 'MPSVFNFTFVPWFRSVAPYIHKFRHQTFVVGVCGEAIAAGKLPNLAQDLALIQSMGVKVVLV' A
#
# COMPACT_ATOMS: atom_id res chain seq x y z
N MET A 1 -21.20 -15.66 -13.18
CA MET A 1 -21.06 -14.23 -12.81
C MET A 1 -20.00 -13.64 -13.72
N PRO A 2 -20.33 -12.78 -14.70
CA PRO A 2 -19.29 -12.15 -15.50
C PRO A 2 -18.53 -11.20 -14.58
N SER A 3 -17.22 -11.43 -14.42
CA SER A 3 -16.36 -10.53 -13.66
C SER A 3 -16.40 -9.17 -14.34
N VAL A 4 -17.03 -8.20 -13.69
CA VAL A 4 -17.00 -6.81 -14.13
C VAL A 4 -15.55 -6.37 -14.10
N PHE A 5 -14.86 -6.45 -15.24
CA PHE A 5 -13.59 -5.76 -15.41
C PHE A 5 -13.91 -4.28 -15.21
N ASN A 6 -13.48 -3.74 -14.09
CA ASN A 6 -13.65 -2.33 -13.83
C ASN A 6 -12.76 -1.56 -14.82
N PHE A 7 -13.37 -1.07 -15.91
CA PHE A 7 -12.69 -0.30 -16.95
C PHE A 7 -12.02 0.98 -16.43
N THR A 8 -12.31 1.41 -15.18
CA THR A 8 -11.63 2.53 -14.53
C THR A 8 -10.40 2.09 -13.72
N PHE A 9 -10.35 0.85 -13.22
CA PHE A 9 -9.27 0.36 -12.37
C PHE A 9 -7.96 0.24 -13.15
N VAL A 10 -7.97 -0.38 -14.32
CA VAL A 10 -6.75 -0.61 -15.10
C VAL A 10 -6.10 0.70 -15.56
N PRO A 11 -6.84 1.68 -16.12
CA PRO A 11 -6.27 2.99 -16.47
C PRO A 11 -5.72 3.75 -15.25
N TRP A 12 -6.45 3.75 -14.13
CA TRP A 12 -5.99 4.38 -12.89
C TRP A 12 -4.74 3.69 -12.33
N PHE A 13 -4.70 2.35 -12.31
CA PHE A 13 -3.55 1.62 -11.79
C PHE A 13 -2.30 1.85 -12.64
N ARG A 14 -2.47 1.96 -13.97
CA ARG A 14 -1.38 2.35 -14.88
C ARG A 14 -0.92 3.79 -14.63
N SER A 15 -1.82 4.71 -14.29
CA SER A 15 -1.43 6.11 -14.04
C SER A 15 -0.57 6.28 -12.78
N VAL A 16 -0.69 5.38 -11.80
CA VAL A 16 0.15 5.39 -10.60
C VAL A 16 1.46 4.58 -10.73
N ALA A 17 1.62 3.80 -11.80
CA ALA A 17 2.81 2.98 -12.05
C ALA A 17 4.16 3.75 -11.94
N PRO A 18 4.28 5.01 -12.39
CA PRO A 18 5.52 5.78 -12.22
C PRO A 18 5.94 5.94 -10.75
N TYR A 19 4.99 6.08 -9.82
CA TYR A 19 5.28 6.19 -8.39
C TYR A 19 5.73 4.85 -7.82
N ILE A 20 5.10 3.75 -8.24
CA ILE A 20 5.52 2.39 -7.84
C ILE A 20 6.97 2.16 -8.27
N HIS A 21 7.29 2.47 -9.53
CA HIS A 21 8.66 2.30 -10.05
C HIS A 21 9.68 3.19 -9.33
N LYS A 22 9.31 4.42 -8.99
CA LYS A 22 10.18 5.36 -8.27
C LYS A 22 10.62 4.84 -6.90
N PHE A 23 9.73 4.15 -6.18
CA PHE A 23 9.98 3.69 -4.81
C PHE A 23 10.26 2.19 -4.70
N ARG A 24 10.20 1.45 -5.81
CA ARG A 24 10.55 0.03 -5.84
C ARG A 24 11.97 -0.17 -5.33
N HIS A 25 12.17 -1.19 -4.49
CA HIS A 25 13.43 -1.54 -3.83
C HIS A 25 13.95 -0.53 -2.80
N GLN A 26 13.27 0.61 -2.61
CA GLN A 26 13.59 1.57 -1.56
C GLN A 26 13.10 1.07 -0.20
N THR A 27 13.65 1.65 0.87
CA THR A 27 13.26 1.32 2.26
C THR A 27 12.43 2.45 2.84
N PHE A 28 11.24 2.13 3.32
CA PHE A 28 10.34 3.04 4.00
C PHE A 28 10.36 2.72 5.50
N VAL A 29 10.70 3.72 6.30
CA VAL A 29 10.58 3.67 7.75
C VAL A 29 9.26 4.33 8.12
N VAL A 30 8.34 3.55 8.70
CA VAL A 30 6.98 3.99 9.03
C VAL A 30 6.82 3.98 10.54
N GLY A 31 6.73 5.17 11.13
CA GLY A 31 6.38 5.33 12.54
C GLY A 31 4.87 5.21 12.74
N VAL A 32 4.43 4.31 13.61
CA VAL A 32 3.00 4.15 13.94
C VAL A 32 2.72 4.66 15.33
N CYS A 33 1.90 5.72 15.42
CA CYS A 33 1.47 6.26 16.70
C CYS A 33 0.63 5.23 17.48
N GLY A 34 0.95 5.05 18.77
CA GLY A 34 0.26 4.09 19.64
C GLY A 34 -1.23 4.38 19.81
N GLU A 35 -1.64 5.64 19.69
CA GLU A 35 -3.03 6.07 19.75
C GLU A 35 -3.84 5.51 18.57
N ALA A 36 -3.24 5.35 17.38
CA ALA A 36 -3.90 4.76 16.23
C ALA A 36 -4.13 3.26 16.41
N ILE A 37 -3.21 2.59 17.11
CA ILE A 37 -3.33 1.18 17.48
C ILE A 37 -4.44 1.01 18.52
N ALA A 38 -4.45 1.86 19.56
CA ALA A 38 -5.50 1.86 20.58
C ALA A 38 -6.89 2.13 20.00
N ALA A 39 -6.97 2.96 18.95
CA ALA A 39 -8.19 3.22 18.19
C ALA A 39 -8.59 2.09 17.21
N GLY A 40 -7.87 0.95 17.21
CA GLY A 40 -8.21 -0.21 16.39
C GLY A 40 -7.89 -0.06 14.89
N LYS A 41 -7.07 0.92 14.49
CA LYS A 41 -6.72 1.16 13.07
C LYS A 41 -5.60 0.27 12.53
N LEU A 42 -4.97 -0.52 13.41
CA LEU A 42 -3.85 -1.37 13.06
C LEU A 42 -4.14 -2.35 11.89
N PRO A 43 -5.32 -3.00 11.78
CA PRO A 43 -5.59 -3.92 10.68
C PRO A 43 -5.57 -3.23 9.30
N ASN A 44 -6.16 -2.03 9.19
CA ASN A 44 -6.18 -1.27 7.94
C ASN A 44 -4.76 -0.82 7.56
N LEU A 45 -4.00 -0.32 8.54
CA LEU A 45 -2.59 0.03 8.34
C LEU A 45 -1.77 -1.18 7.89
N ALA A 46 -1.95 -2.34 8.53
CA ALA A 46 -1.24 -3.55 8.16
C ALA A 46 -1.57 -3.99 6.72
N GLN A 47 -2.83 -3.87 6.30
CA GLN A 47 -3.24 -4.18 4.93
C GLN A 47 -2.57 -3.24 3.91
N ASP A 48 -2.54 -1.94 4.18
CA ASP A 48 -1.90 -0.96 3.30
C ASP A 48 -0.39 -1.20 3.20
N LEU A 49 0.27 -1.49 4.33
CA LEU A 49 1.69 -1.82 4.38
C LEU A 49 2.01 -3.11 3.62
N ALA A 50 1.16 -4.13 3.72
CA ALA A 50 1.31 -5.38 2.96
C ALA A 50 1.19 -5.13 1.44
N LEU A 51 0.29 -4.24 1.02
CA LEU A 51 0.14 -3.85 -0.38
C LEU A 51 1.37 -3.10 -0.88
N ILE A 52 1.91 -2.16 -0.08
CA ILE A 52 3.15 -1.43 -0.39
C ILE A 52 4.35 -2.38 -0.49
N GLN A 53 4.46 -3.32 0.44
CA GLN A 53 5.52 -4.33 0.43
C GLN A 53 5.43 -5.22 -0.82
N SER A 54 4.22 -5.64 -1.20
CA SER A 54 3.98 -6.45 -2.41
C SER A 54 4.36 -5.73 -3.71
N MET A 55 4.34 -4.40 -3.73
CA MET A 55 4.81 -3.58 -4.85
C MET A 55 6.34 -3.48 -4.94
N GLY A 56 7.08 -4.06 -3.99
CA GLY A 56 8.53 -4.19 -3.99
C GLY A 56 9.27 -3.19 -3.10
N VAL A 57 8.55 -2.47 -2.23
CA VAL A 57 9.14 -1.59 -1.20
C VAL A 57 9.54 -2.43 0.01
N LYS A 58 10.64 -2.08 0.67
CA LYS A 58 11.03 -2.67 1.96
C LYS A 58 10.46 -1.82 3.09
N VAL A 59 9.68 -2.40 3.97
CA VAL A 59 9.01 -1.67 5.06
C VAL A 59 9.71 -1.98 6.39
N VAL A 60 10.02 -0.94 7.16
CA VAL A 60 10.49 -1.00 8.54
C VAL A 60 9.46 -0.26 9.40
N LEU A 61 8.92 -0.92 10.41
CA LEU A 61 7.92 -0.34 11.33
C LEU A 61 8.62 0.12 12.62
N VAL A 62 8.25 1.30 13.13
CA VAL A 62 8.73 1.86 14.41
C VAL A 62 7.53 2.28 15.26
#